data_AF-A0A0N5C9N3-F1
#
_entry.id   AF-A0A0N5C9N3-F1
#
_cell.length_a   1.000
_cell.length_b   1.000
_cell.length_c   1.000
_cell.angle_alpha   90.00
_cell.angle_beta   90.00
_cell.angle_gamma   90.00
#
_symmetry.space_group_name_H-M   'P 1'
#
loop_
_entity.id
_entity.type
_entity.pdbx_description
1 polymer ?
#
loop_
_entity_poly.entity_id
_entity_poly.type
_entity_poly.pdbx_seq_one_letter_code
_entity_poly.pdbx_strand_id
1 'polypeptide(L)'
;MHSITDSKVITKSGERRRKSRWSANKHFLPNLPTVLPPDLTKEQIKAYLLKLEIEDITKSLRSGDYLLVRADNRSPSPEPVYDAQGKRTNTRELRKRQELEHQRHDKIQQLLKLDPSYKPPTDYRSPQVRLNEKVYIPQDDHPEINFVGLLIGPRGNTLKALEAETGAKI
;
A
#
# COMPACT_ATOMS: atom_id res chain seq x y z
N MET A 1 -55.26 -35.80 16.04
CA MET A 1 -54.83 -36.00 14.64
C MET A 1 -55.46 -34.89 13.82
N HIS A 2 -54.67 -34.03 13.18
CA HIS A 2 -54.90 -33.41 11.85
C HIS A 2 -53.72 -32.46 11.59
N SER A 3 -53.18 -32.59 10.38
CA SER A 3 -51.80 -32.35 9.97
C SER A 3 -51.46 -30.90 9.65
N ILE A 4 -50.22 -30.55 9.99
CA ILE A 4 -49.42 -29.42 9.52
C ILE A 4 -49.34 -29.43 7.98
N THR A 5 -49.59 -28.29 7.33
CA THR A 5 -49.24 -28.06 5.92
C THR A 5 -48.08 -27.08 5.85
N ASP A 6 -46.85 -27.59 5.99
CA ASP A 6 -45.64 -26.84 5.68
C ASP A 6 -45.49 -26.77 4.16
N SER A 7 -45.61 -25.56 3.63
CA SER A 7 -45.40 -25.23 2.22
C SER A 7 -43.89 -25.24 1.95
N LYS A 8 -43.39 -26.39 1.52
CA LYS A 8 -42.00 -26.62 1.14
C LYS A 8 -41.65 -25.77 -0.08
N VAL A 9 -40.91 -24.68 0.13
CA VAL A 9 -40.27 -23.90 -0.94
C VAL A 9 -39.28 -24.80 -1.67
N ILE A 10 -39.61 -25.19 -2.89
CA ILE A 10 -38.73 -25.94 -3.79
C ILE A 10 -37.67 -24.96 -4.31
N THR A 11 -36.50 -24.96 -3.69
CA THR A 11 -35.32 -24.33 -4.29
C THR A 11 -34.81 -25.25 -5.41
N LYS A 12 -35.07 -24.85 -6.66
CA LYS A 12 -34.44 -25.49 -7.83
C LYS A 12 -32.92 -25.41 -7.69
N SER A 13 -32.30 -26.56 -7.50
CA SER A 13 -30.87 -26.78 -7.62
C SER A 13 -30.45 -26.63 -9.10
N GLY A 14 -29.34 -25.93 -9.35
CA GLY A 14 -28.52 -26.23 -10.53
C GLY A 14 -28.11 -25.11 -11.49
N GLU A 15 -28.45 -23.84 -11.30
CA GLU A 15 -27.90 -22.78 -12.17
C GLU A 15 -26.64 -22.15 -11.54
N ARG A 16 -25.47 -22.46 -12.12
CA ARG A 16 -24.23 -21.74 -11.83
C ARG A 16 -24.45 -20.27 -12.19
N ARG A 17 -24.73 -19.43 -11.20
CA ARG A 17 -24.85 -17.97 -11.38
C ARG A 17 -23.58 -17.46 -12.09
N ARG A 18 -23.75 -16.82 -13.25
CA ARG A 18 -22.65 -16.19 -14.00
C ARG A 18 -21.88 -15.26 -13.06
N LYS A 19 -20.54 -15.37 -13.08
CA LYS A 19 -19.66 -14.48 -12.31
C LYS A 19 -19.83 -13.05 -12.85
N SER A 20 -20.55 -12.21 -12.12
CA SER A 20 -20.66 -10.78 -12.42
C SER A 20 -19.44 -10.05 -11.85
N ARG A 21 -18.89 -9.12 -12.63
CA ARG A 21 -17.87 -8.16 -12.16
C ARG A 21 -18.49 -6.94 -11.47
N TRP A 22 -19.80 -6.74 -11.63
CA TRP A 22 -20.56 -5.67 -11.00
C TRP A 22 -21.02 -6.09 -9.62
N SER A 23 -20.75 -5.25 -8.62
CA SER A 23 -21.25 -5.46 -7.26
C SER A 23 -22.75 -5.18 -7.20
N ALA A 24 -23.47 -5.96 -6.40
CA ALA A 24 -24.88 -5.68 -6.10
C ALA A 24 -25.05 -4.47 -5.13
N ASN A 25 -24.00 -4.13 -4.38
CA ASN A 25 -24.02 -3.02 -3.43
C ASN A 25 -23.80 -1.68 -4.13
N LYS A 26 -24.65 -0.71 -3.81
CA LYS A 26 -24.47 0.69 -4.22
C LYS A 26 -23.30 1.28 -3.44
N HIS A 27 -22.26 1.71 -4.16
CA HIS A 27 -21.14 2.42 -3.58
C HIS A 27 -21.52 3.90 -3.44
N PHE A 28 -21.46 4.42 -2.21
CA PHE A 28 -21.76 5.82 -1.91
C PHE A 28 -20.52 6.54 -1.39
N LEU A 29 -20.12 7.61 -2.09
CA LEU A 29 -19.08 8.52 -1.63
C LEU A 29 -19.76 9.77 -1.07
N PRO A 30 -19.67 10.04 0.25
CA PRO A 30 -20.40 11.14 0.87
C PRO A 30 -19.92 12.52 0.42
N ASN A 31 -18.63 12.65 0.09
CA ASN A 31 -17.98 13.94 -0.12
C ASN A 31 -17.85 14.34 -1.60
N LEU A 32 -18.20 13.45 -2.54
CA LEU A 32 -18.02 13.70 -3.96
C LEU A 32 -19.08 12.96 -4.80
N PRO A 33 -19.87 13.67 -5.63
CA PRO A 33 -20.83 13.03 -6.51
C PRO A 33 -20.12 12.23 -7.62
N THR A 34 -20.75 11.17 -8.12
CA THR A 34 -20.20 10.35 -9.20
C THR A 34 -20.57 10.87 -10.60
N VAL A 35 -21.47 11.86 -10.67
CA VAL A 35 -21.89 12.49 -11.92
C VAL A 35 -20.96 13.66 -12.22
N LEU A 36 -20.37 13.65 -13.41
CA LEU A 36 -19.47 14.71 -13.88
C LEU A 36 -20.29 15.93 -14.36
N PRO A 37 -19.94 17.15 -13.93
CA PRO A 37 -20.47 18.38 -14.52
C PRO A 37 -20.17 18.49 -16.03
N PRO A 38 -21.07 19.09 -16.84
CA PRO A 38 -20.90 19.16 -18.29
C PRO A 38 -19.81 20.14 -18.76
N ASP A 39 -19.47 21.16 -17.98
CA ASP A 39 -18.63 22.29 -18.42
C ASP A 39 -17.16 22.22 -17.96
N LEU A 40 -16.58 21.02 -17.86
CA LEU A 40 -15.20 20.83 -17.39
C LEU A 40 -14.22 20.60 -18.55
N THR A 41 -13.01 21.15 -18.44
CA THR A 41 -11.92 20.82 -19.36
C THR A 41 -11.47 19.37 -19.18
N LYS A 42 -10.84 18.77 -20.20
CA LYS A 42 -10.34 17.39 -20.13
C LYS A 42 -9.39 17.15 -18.95
N GLU A 43 -8.58 18.15 -18.62
CA GLU A 43 -7.66 18.11 -17.47
C GLU A 43 -8.40 18.17 -16.14
N GLN A 44 -9.43 19.03 -16.04
CA GLN A 44 -10.28 19.11 -14.86
C GLN A 44 -11.10 17.83 -14.65
N ILE A 45 -11.62 17.24 -15.73
CA ILE A 45 -12.29 15.93 -15.67
C ILE A 45 -11.32 14.87 -15.14
N LYS A 46 -10.08 14.84 -15.66
CA LYS A 46 -9.06 13.90 -15.19
C LYS A 46 -8.72 14.12 -13.72
N ALA A 47 -8.53 15.36 -13.28
CA ALA A 47 -8.28 15.70 -11.88
C ALA A 47 -9.45 15.27 -10.97
N TYR A 48 -10.68 15.46 -11.43
CA TYR A 48 -11.89 15.05 -10.72
C TYR A 48 -11.96 13.52 -10.57
N LEU A 49 -11.70 12.78 -11.64
CA LEU A 49 -11.69 11.32 -11.61
C LEU A 49 -10.61 10.78 -10.67
N LEU A 50 -9.40 11.36 -10.70
CA LEU A 50 -8.33 11.02 -9.76
C LEU A 50 -8.76 11.27 -8.31
N LYS A 51 -9.44 12.39 -8.04
CA LYS A 51 -9.95 12.72 -6.71
C LYS A 51 -11.00 11.71 -6.24
N LEU A 52 -11.90 11.27 -7.12
CA LEU A 52 -12.90 10.25 -6.85
C LEU A 52 -12.25 8.91 -6.49
N GLU A 53 -11.27 8.46 -7.28
CA GLU A 53 -10.54 7.22 -7.04
C GLU A 53 -9.75 7.25 -5.72
N ILE A 54 -9.13 8.39 -5.39
CA ILE A 54 -8.41 8.56 -4.12
C ILE A 54 -9.37 8.44 -2.92
N GLU A 55 -10.57 9.02 -3.02
CA GLU A 55 -11.58 8.93 -1.96
C GLU A 55 -12.10 7.49 -1.81
N ASP A 56 -12.34 6.77 -2.92
CA ASP A 56 -12.75 5.37 -2.91
C ASP A 56 -11.70 4.47 -2.22
N ILE A 57 -10.43 4.63 -2.58
CA ILE A 57 -9.34 3.86 -1.96
C ILE A 57 -9.20 4.23 -0.48
N THR A 58 -9.30 5.52 -0.14
CA THR A 58 -9.22 5.99 1.25
C THR A 58 -10.36 5.42 2.09
N LYS A 59 -11.59 5.40 1.55
CA LYS A 59 -12.73 4.75 2.18
C LYS A 59 -12.50 3.26 2.38
N SER A 60 -11.97 2.57 1.36
CA SER A 60 -11.65 1.14 1.44
C SER A 60 -10.60 0.84 2.51
N LEU A 61 -9.54 1.66 2.59
CA LEU A 61 -8.50 1.55 3.62
C LEU A 61 -9.06 1.80 5.04
N ARG A 62 -10.00 2.74 5.19
CA ARG A 62 -10.66 3.04 6.48
C ARG A 62 -11.64 1.96 6.91
N SER A 63 -12.45 1.43 5.99
CA SER A 63 -13.44 0.40 6.31
C SER A 63 -12.80 -0.97 6.56
N GLY A 64 -11.60 -1.21 6.05
CA GLY A 64 -10.95 -2.52 6.12
C GLY A 64 -11.58 -3.57 5.19
N ASP A 65 -12.53 -3.17 4.36
CA ASP A 65 -13.42 -4.09 3.61
C ASP A 65 -12.81 -4.56 2.27
N TYR A 66 -11.52 -4.30 2.04
CA TYR A 66 -10.82 -4.66 0.80
C TYR A 66 -10.53 -6.16 0.64
N LEU A 67 -10.93 -7.00 1.60
CA LEU A 67 -10.66 -8.43 1.62
C LEU A 67 -11.83 -9.31 1.15
N LEU A 68 -12.97 -8.71 0.81
CA LEU A 68 -14.22 -9.41 0.43
C LEU A 68 -14.17 -10.21 -0.88
N VAL A 69 -13.03 -10.25 -1.57
CA VAL A 69 -12.87 -11.13 -2.73
C VAL A 69 -13.09 -12.58 -2.28
N ARG A 70 -14.13 -13.23 -2.84
CA ARG A 70 -14.44 -14.65 -2.60
C ARG A 70 -13.20 -15.51 -2.79
N ALA A 71 -13.00 -16.49 -1.91
CA ALA A 71 -11.84 -17.38 -1.90
C ALA A 71 -11.53 -17.98 -3.28
N ASP A 72 -12.58 -18.30 -4.02
CA ASP A 72 -12.56 -19.00 -5.30
C ASP A 72 -12.07 -18.16 -6.48
N ASN A 73 -11.91 -16.84 -6.32
CA ASN A 73 -11.37 -15.95 -7.37
C ASN A 73 -10.02 -15.34 -6.97
N ARG A 74 -9.31 -15.96 -6.01
CA ARG A 74 -8.03 -15.46 -5.53
C ARG A 74 -6.87 -16.10 -6.30
N SER A 75 -5.88 -15.30 -6.64
CA SER A 75 -4.59 -15.81 -7.09
C SER A 75 -3.88 -16.53 -5.94
N PRO A 76 -3.05 -17.56 -6.21
CA PRO A 76 -2.28 -18.26 -5.19
C PRO A 76 -1.41 -17.27 -4.40
N SER A 77 -1.27 -17.50 -3.08
CA SER A 77 -0.49 -16.62 -2.21
C SER A 77 1.01 -16.81 -2.47
N PRO A 78 1.82 -15.74 -2.48
CA PRO A 78 3.27 -15.86 -2.41
C PRO A 78 3.71 -16.53 -1.11
N GLU A 79 4.95 -17.00 -1.09
CA GLU A 79 5.59 -17.62 0.05
C GLU A 79 5.68 -16.66 1.26
N PRO A 80 5.59 -17.19 2.49
CA PRO A 80 5.65 -16.37 3.70
C PRO A 80 7.07 -15.83 3.93
N VAL A 81 7.17 -14.51 4.09
CA VAL A 81 8.39 -13.83 4.52
C VAL A 81 8.28 -13.53 6.01
N TYR A 82 9.38 -13.71 6.73
CA TYR A 82 9.49 -13.50 8.18
C TYR A 82 10.49 -12.38 8.48
N ASP A 83 10.27 -11.66 9.58
CA ASP A 83 11.25 -10.72 10.12
C ASP A 83 12.33 -11.44 10.95
N ALA A 84 13.31 -10.67 11.44
CA ALA A 84 14.39 -11.18 12.29
C ALA A 84 13.91 -11.78 13.62
N GLN A 85 12.66 -11.50 14.04
CA GLN A 85 12.03 -12.03 15.25
C GLN A 85 11.14 -13.26 14.93
N GLY A 86 11.15 -13.76 13.69
CA GLY A 86 10.37 -14.91 13.25
C GLY A 86 8.87 -14.63 13.08
N LYS A 87 8.44 -13.36 13.07
CA LYS A 87 7.05 -13.00 12.80
C LYS A 87 6.82 -12.85 11.31
N ARG A 88 5.72 -13.42 10.82
CA ARG A 88 5.32 -13.30 9.41
C ARG A 88 5.01 -11.85 9.05
N THR A 89 5.73 -11.31 8.08
CA THR A 89 5.56 -9.94 7.59
C THR A 89 4.58 -9.89 6.41
N ASN A 90 4.65 -10.86 5.50
CA ASN A 90 3.83 -10.87 4.29
C ASN A 90 2.50 -11.62 4.48
N THR A 91 1.58 -11.03 5.25
CA THR A 91 0.19 -11.49 5.33
C THR A 91 -0.61 -10.97 4.13
N ARG A 92 -1.74 -11.63 3.82
CA ARG A 92 -2.62 -11.21 2.71
C ARG A 92 -3.18 -9.81 2.96
N GLU A 93 -3.58 -9.58 4.20
CA GLU A 93 -4.11 -8.32 4.71
C GLU A 93 -3.11 -7.20 4.47
N LEU A 94 -1.85 -7.42 4.88
CA LEU A 94 -0.80 -6.42 4.72
C LEU A 94 -0.47 -6.19 3.24
N ARG A 95 -0.36 -7.23 2.42
CA ARG A 95 -0.13 -7.09 0.97
C ARG A 95 -1.21 -6.26 0.31
N LYS A 96 -2.48 -6.59 0.57
CA LYS A 96 -3.59 -5.89 -0.09
C LYS A 96 -3.69 -4.44 0.37
N ARG A 97 -3.43 -4.19 1.65
CA ARG A 97 -3.32 -2.84 2.20
C ARG A 97 -2.19 -2.04 1.55
N GLN A 98 -0.99 -2.60 1.46
CA GLN A 98 0.17 -1.97 0.83
C GLN A 98 -0.08 -1.67 -0.65
N GLU A 99 -0.72 -2.60 -1.38
CA GLU A 99 -1.12 -2.40 -2.78
C GLU A 99 -2.06 -1.20 -2.93
N LEU A 100 -3.07 -1.08 -2.07
CA LEU A 100 -4.01 0.05 -2.07
C LEU A 100 -3.35 1.36 -1.64
N GLU A 101 -2.46 1.34 -0.63
CA GLU A 101 -1.69 2.50 -0.20
C GLU A 101 -0.77 3.01 -1.34
N HIS A 102 -0.14 2.10 -2.08
CA HIS A 102 0.67 2.42 -3.25
C HIS A 102 -0.17 2.98 -4.41
N GLN A 103 -1.30 2.34 -4.73
CA GLN A 103 -2.23 2.86 -5.74
C GLN A 103 -2.72 4.26 -5.38
N ARG A 104 -3.09 4.50 -4.12
CA ARG A 104 -3.46 5.83 -3.62
C ARG A 104 -2.32 6.83 -3.79
N HIS A 105 -1.09 6.45 -3.44
CA HIS A 105 0.09 7.29 -3.61
C HIS A 105 0.29 7.70 -5.07
N ASP A 106 0.24 6.76 -6.01
CA ASP A 106 0.44 7.02 -7.43
C ASP A 106 -0.61 7.99 -7.98
N LYS A 107 -1.88 7.82 -7.59
CA LYS A 107 -2.96 8.74 -8.00
C LYS A 107 -2.79 10.14 -7.39
N ILE A 108 -2.36 10.23 -6.13
CA ILE A 108 -2.01 11.51 -5.49
C ILE A 108 -0.86 12.20 -6.25
N GLN A 109 0.18 11.46 -6.63
CA GLN A 109 1.30 12.01 -7.41
C GLN A 109 0.84 12.52 -8.78
N GLN A 110 -0.06 11.79 -9.46
CA GLN A 110 -0.65 12.25 -10.72
C GLN A 110 -1.52 13.51 -10.53
N LEU A 111 -2.30 13.57 -9.45
CA LEU A 111 -3.15 14.71 -9.16
C LEU A 111 -2.34 15.95 -8.80
N LEU A 112 -1.28 15.83 -7.99
CA LEU A 112 -0.39 16.94 -7.64
C LEU A 112 0.33 17.55 -8.86
N LYS A 113 0.59 16.75 -9.90
CA LYS A 113 1.15 17.24 -11.17
C LYS A 113 0.15 18.08 -11.97
N LEU A 114 -1.15 17.78 -11.86
CA LEU A 114 -2.21 18.50 -12.56
C LEU A 114 -2.70 19.71 -11.76
N ASP A 115 -2.84 19.55 -10.45
CA ASP A 115 -3.28 20.58 -9.50
C ASP A 115 -2.30 20.66 -8.33
N PRO A 116 -1.33 21.60 -8.39
CA PRO A 116 -0.39 21.83 -7.30
C PRO A 116 -1.05 22.32 -6.00
N SER A 117 -2.29 22.84 -6.05
CA SER A 117 -3.02 23.29 -4.87
C SER A 117 -3.72 22.16 -4.12
N TYR A 118 -3.69 20.93 -4.66
CA TYR A 118 -4.32 19.78 -4.03
C TYR A 118 -3.66 19.43 -2.69
N LYS A 119 -4.50 19.21 -1.67
CA LYS A 119 -4.07 18.75 -0.34
C LYS A 119 -4.42 17.27 -0.18
N PRO A 120 -3.44 16.38 -0.02
CA PRO A 120 -3.68 14.96 0.23
C PRO A 120 -4.51 14.72 1.51
N PRO A 121 -5.19 13.56 1.63
CA PRO A 121 -5.92 13.17 2.83
C PRO A 121 -5.02 13.14 4.10
N THR A 122 -5.58 13.40 5.28
CA THR A 122 -4.81 13.48 6.54
C THR A 122 -4.16 12.16 6.95
N ASP A 123 -4.76 11.05 6.56
CA ASP A 123 -4.28 9.68 6.78
C ASP A 123 -3.26 9.21 5.72
N TYR A 124 -2.96 10.04 4.72
CA TYR A 124 -1.90 9.77 3.77
C TYR A 124 -0.53 10.07 4.38
N ARG A 125 0.40 9.14 4.17
CA ARG A 125 1.82 9.28 4.48
C ARG A 125 2.59 8.93 3.21
N SER A 126 3.44 9.85 2.77
CA SER A 126 4.32 9.58 1.63
C SER A 126 5.24 8.40 1.99
N PRO A 127 5.41 7.41 1.10
CA PRO A 127 6.38 6.34 1.32
C PRO A 127 7.76 6.95 1.55
N GLN A 128 8.35 6.69 2.73
CA GLN A 128 9.71 7.11 3.01
C GLN A 128 10.66 6.10 2.35
N VAL A 129 11.01 6.34 1.10
CA VAL A 129 12.05 5.57 0.42
C VAL A 129 13.40 6.09 0.91
N ARG A 130 14.01 5.37 1.85
CA ARG A 130 15.41 5.62 2.22
C ARG A 130 16.29 5.05 1.12
N LEU A 131 16.84 5.92 0.28
CA LEU A 131 17.85 5.54 -0.70
C LEU A 131 19.17 5.34 0.03
N ASN A 132 19.69 4.12 -0.01
CA ASN A 132 21.01 3.80 0.54
C ASN A 132 21.92 3.44 -0.63
N GLU A 133 22.91 4.28 -0.92
CA GLU A 133 23.97 3.99 -1.88
C GLU A 133 25.16 3.39 -1.13
N LYS A 134 25.69 2.27 -1.63
CA LYS A 134 26.89 1.63 -1.06
C LYS A 134 28.08 1.98 -1.94
N VAL A 135 29.03 2.72 -1.38
CA VAL A 135 30.34 2.97 -2.01
C VAL A 135 31.34 2.01 -1.41
N TYR A 136 32.00 1.21 -2.25
CA TYR A 136 33.06 0.30 -1.83
C TYR A 136 34.39 1.05 -1.79
N ILE A 137 35.13 0.92 -0.68
CA ILE A 137 36.43 1.56 -0.49
C ILE A 137 37.51 0.53 -0.84
N PRO A 138 38.42 0.82 -1.79
CA PRO A 138 39.50 -0.09 -2.16
C PRO A 138 40.62 -0.04 -1.11
N GLN A 139 40.54 -0.92 -0.12
CA GLN A 139 41.56 -1.03 0.94
C GLN A 139 42.76 -1.88 0.52
N ASP A 140 42.56 -2.81 -0.41
CA ASP A 140 43.61 -3.74 -0.86
C ASP A 140 44.66 -3.06 -1.73
N ASP A 141 44.27 -2.04 -2.51
CA ASP A 141 45.18 -1.31 -3.42
C ASP A 141 46.02 -0.24 -2.71
N HIS A 142 45.57 0.24 -1.55
CA HIS A 142 46.20 1.32 -0.78
C HIS A 142 46.12 1.05 0.74
N PRO A 143 46.83 0.02 1.24
CA PRO A 143 46.80 -0.35 2.65
C PRO A 143 47.38 0.75 3.58
N GLU A 144 48.22 1.64 3.05
CA GLU A 144 48.81 2.76 3.80
C GLU A 144 47.84 3.93 4.04
N ILE A 145 46.67 3.97 3.38
CA ILE A 145 45.72 5.08 3.48
C ILE A 145 44.55 4.70 4.40
N ASN A 146 44.38 5.42 5.52
CA ASN A 146 43.20 5.28 6.39
C ASN A 146 42.00 6.05 5.80
N PHE A 147 41.37 5.45 4.79
CA PHE A 147 40.19 6.01 4.14
C PHE A 147 39.05 6.30 5.12
N VAL A 148 38.86 5.47 6.16
CA VAL A 148 37.78 5.66 7.13
C VAL A 148 38.02 6.90 8.00
N GLY A 149 39.25 7.10 8.45
CA GLY A 149 39.65 8.31 9.17
C GLY A 149 39.57 9.58 8.33
N LEU A 150 39.86 9.47 7.03
CA LEU A 150 39.75 10.58 6.09
C LEU A 150 38.29 10.93 5.76
N LEU A 151 37.42 9.93 5.59
CA LEU A 151 36.01 10.13 5.23
C LEU A 151 35.16 10.64 6.41
N ILE A 152 35.38 10.12 7.63
CA ILE A 152 34.60 10.48 8.82
C ILE A 152 35.24 11.68 9.56
N GLY A 153 36.53 11.94 9.32
CA GLY A 153 37.31 12.98 9.98
C GLY A 153 37.84 12.56 11.37
N PRO A 154 38.59 13.43 12.06
CA PRO A 154 39.27 13.10 13.32
C PRO A 154 38.30 12.66 14.44
N ARG A 155 37.06 13.16 14.42
CA ARG A 155 35.99 12.75 15.35
C ARG A 155 35.46 11.32 15.08
N GLY A 156 35.54 10.86 13.84
CA GLY A 156 35.17 9.51 13.43
C GLY A 156 36.15 8.45 13.87
N ASN A 157 37.44 8.73 13.78
CA ASN A 157 38.49 7.84 14.28
C ASN A 157 38.37 7.63 15.79
N THR A 158 38.04 8.67 16.55
CA THR A 158 37.76 8.52 17.98
C THR A 158 36.55 7.62 18.25
N LEU A 159 35.45 7.75 17.50
CA LEU A 159 34.29 6.86 17.68
C LEU A 159 34.65 5.41 17.37
N LYS A 160 35.41 5.17 16.30
CA LYS A 160 35.83 3.82 15.88
C LYS A 160 36.84 3.19 16.85
N ALA A 161 37.75 3.99 17.42
CA ALA A 161 38.65 3.55 18.49
C ALA A 161 37.87 3.22 19.77
N LEU A 162 36.88 4.05 20.11
CA LEU A 162 36.04 3.86 21.28
C LEU A 162 35.16 2.60 21.13
N GLU A 163 34.60 2.33 19.95
CA GLU A 163 33.91 1.06 19.65
C GLU A 163 34.85 -0.16 19.80
N ALA A 164 36.10 -0.05 19.34
CA ALA A 164 37.09 -1.13 19.43
C ALA A 164 37.56 -1.38 20.88
N GLU A 165 37.78 -0.33 21.67
CA GLU A 165 38.22 -0.43 23.07
C GLU A 165 37.09 -0.86 24.02
N THR A 166 35.88 -0.38 23.78
CA THR A 166 34.73 -0.68 24.66
C THR A 166 33.95 -1.92 24.25
N GLY A 167 34.16 -2.43 23.03
CA GLY A 167 33.37 -3.51 22.44
C GLY A 167 31.88 -3.15 22.25
N ALA A 168 31.50 -1.89 22.50
CA ALA A 168 30.15 -1.38 22.32
C ALA A 168 29.96 -0.86 20.90
N LYS A 169 28.75 -0.98 20.37
CA LYS A 169 28.38 -0.48 19.04
C LYS A 169 27.68 0.88 19.21
N ILE A 170 28.24 1.94 18.61
CA ILE A 170 27.84 3.35 18.81
C ILE A 170 27.17 3.91 17.56
#